data_AF-A0A9P8JPI5-F1
#
_entry.id   AF-A0A9P8JPI5-F1
#
_cell.length_a   1.000
_cell.length_b   1.000
_cell.length_c   1.000
_cell.angle_alpha   90.00
_cell.angle_beta   90.00
_cell.angle_gamma   90.00
#
_symmetry.space_group_name_H-M   'P 1'
#
loop_
_entity.id
_entity.type
_entity.pdbx_description
1 polymer ?
#
loop_
_entity_poly.entity_id
_entity_poly.type
_entity_poly.pdbx_seq_one_letter_code
_entity_poly.pdbx_strand_id
1 'polypeptide(L)'
;MDYLSKRNDALNVNGNTVNGKTVDIAITVRGSDWYWTVCAVMTTCTFVFLGLGITKPRQHRVFHYITAAITMVAAIAYFSMASNLGWTPIYVEFLRSDPVVRGINREIFYVRYIDWFITTPLLLMDLLLTAAMPWPTLLFVLLVDEVMIVTGLVGALVKSSYKWGYFAFGCAALFYVVWVLVWEARRHANALGSDVGKAFTICGSLTTFLWILYPIAWGLCEGGNVISPDSEAIFYGILDLFAKPVFGALLIWGHRGIDPARLGLYIHDYDEKDPAVKDKVGAPGPNVHPNTNNAAATNGQTDQTV
;
A
#
# COMPACT_ATOMS: atom_id res chain seq x y z
N MET A 1 43.25 6.20 -1.92
CA MET A 1 42.01 6.28 -2.72
C MET A 1 40.90 5.79 -1.84
N ASP A 2 40.15 6.71 -1.22
CA ASP A 2 39.04 6.38 -0.32
C ASP A 2 37.77 7.00 -0.93
N TYR A 3 37.32 6.43 -2.06
CA TYR A 3 36.24 6.99 -2.89
C TYR A 3 34.83 6.66 -2.35
N LEU A 4 34.72 5.96 -1.22
CA LEU A 4 33.45 5.60 -0.59
C LEU A 4 33.43 6.02 0.88
N SER A 5 33.60 7.32 1.16
CA SER A 5 33.23 7.84 2.48
C SER A 5 31.72 7.65 2.65
N LYS A 6 31.25 7.12 3.79
CA LYS A 6 29.82 7.14 4.16
C LYS A 6 29.33 8.60 4.15
N ARG A 7 28.49 8.98 3.18
CA ARG A 7 27.98 10.35 2.98
C ARG A 7 26.49 10.46 3.28
N ASN A 8 26.02 9.82 4.35
CA ASN A 8 24.69 10.15 4.85
C ASN A 8 24.80 11.38 5.74
N ASP A 9 24.48 12.53 5.18
CA ASP A 9 24.45 13.84 5.83
C ASP A 9 23.02 14.31 6.16
N ALA A 10 22.02 13.43 6.03
CA ALA A 10 20.61 13.77 6.22
C ALA A 10 20.34 14.46 7.56
N LEU A 11 20.93 13.98 8.65
CA LEU A 11 20.77 14.56 9.99
C LEU A 11 21.54 15.87 10.21
N ASN A 12 22.54 16.16 9.37
CA ASN A 12 23.23 17.46 9.37
C ASN A 12 22.40 18.52 8.65
N VAL A 13 21.68 18.12 7.60
CA VAL A 13 20.81 19.00 6.80
C VAL A 13 19.46 19.19 7.49
N ASN A 14 18.83 18.10 7.92
CA ASN A 14 17.54 18.07 8.60
C ASN A 14 17.75 17.67 10.06
N GLY A 15 18.01 18.66 10.90
CA GLY A 15 18.34 18.46 12.31
C GLY A 15 17.16 18.07 13.20
N ASN A 16 17.44 17.92 14.49
CA ASN A 16 16.51 17.43 15.51
C ASN A 16 15.58 18.51 16.08
N THR A 17 15.27 19.56 15.32
CA THR A 17 14.42 20.66 15.77
C THR A 17 13.30 20.92 14.76
N VAL A 18 12.05 20.75 15.21
CA VAL A 18 10.85 21.00 14.41
C VAL A 18 9.88 21.85 15.24
N ASN A 19 9.24 22.84 14.61
CA ASN A 19 8.28 23.74 15.26
C ASN A 19 8.81 24.39 16.56
N GLY A 20 10.09 24.78 16.57
CA GLY A 20 10.74 25.43 17.71
C GLY A 20 11.04 24.51 18.90
N LYS A 21 10.95 23.19 18.73
CA LYS A 21 11.25 22.20 19.77
C LYS A 21 12.31 21.22 19.31
N THR A 22 13.37 21.10 20.11
CA THR A 22 14.42 20.10 19.92
C THR A 22 14.01 18.79 20.58
N VAL A 23 14.23 17.68 19.88
CA VAL A 23 13.95 16.34 20.39
C VAL A 23 15.18 15.74 21.09
N ASP A 24 14.96 15.07 22.23
CA ASP A 24 16.02 14.44 23.02
C ASP A 24 16.34 13.03 22.53
N ILE A 25 15.29 12.27 22.19
CA ILE A 25 15.37 10.87 21.77
C ILE A 25 15.00 10.80 20.28
N ALA A 26 16.01 10.71 19.41
CA ALA A 26 15.85 10.70 17.95
C ALA A 26 16.70 9.60 17.30
N ILE A 27 16.47 9.36 16.01
CA ILE A 27 17.32 8.50 15.21
C ILE A 27 18.76 9.03 15.12
N THR A 28 19.69 8.11 14.91
CA THR A 28 21.06 8.42 14.54
C THR A 28 21.27 8.20 13.04
N VAL A 29 22.49 8.47 12.56
CA VAL A 29 22.88 8.17 11.17
C VAL A 29 22.65 6.69 10.84
N ARG A 30 22.71 5.79 11.83
CA ARG A 30 22.42 4.36 11.62
C ARG A 30 20.95 4.09 11.33
N GLY A 31 20.02 4.73 12.06
CA GLY A 31 18.59 4.65 11.77
C GLY A 31 18.25 5.23 10.40
N SER A 32 18.85 6.37 10.06
CA SER A 32 18.72 6.99 8.73
C SER A 32 19.26 6.08 7.61
N ASP A 33 20.45 5.48 7.76
CA ASP A 33 21.03 4.52 6.80
C ASP A 33 20.11 3.32 6.56
N TRP A 34 19.47 2.82 7.62
CA TRP A 34 18.52 1.73 7.52
C TRP A 34 17.26 2.15 6.75
N TYR A 35 16.70 3.33 7.03
CA TYR A 35 15.57 3.83 6.26
C TYR A 35 15.91 4.06 4.78
N TRP A 36 17.12 4.53 4.45
CA TRP A 36 17.59 4.60 3.07
C TRP A 36 17.64 3.23 2.39
N THR A 37 18.07 2.20 3.13
CA THR A 37 18.09 0.83 2.64
C THR A 37 16.67 0.35 2.31
N VAL A 38 15.72 0.54 3.22
CA VAL A 38 14.32 0.15 2.99
C VAL A 38 13.71 0.95 1.84
N CYS A 39 13.98 2.26 1.75
CA CYS A 39 13.57 3.12 0.63
C CYS A 39 14.05 2.56 -0.72
N ALA A 40 15.32 2.16 -0.82
CA ALA A 40 15.89 1.60 -2.04
C ALA A 40 15.23 0.27 -2.44
N VAL A 41 14.96 -0.61 -1.46
CA VAL A 41 14.26 -1.89 -1.71
C VAL A 41 12.83 -1.63 -2.19
N MET A 42 12.09 -0.78 -1.49
CA MET A 42 10.71 -0.43 -1.87
C MET A 42 10.65 0.16 -3.28
N THR A 43 11.53 1.11 -3.59
CA THR A 43 11.64 1.73 -4.93
C THR A 43 11.92 0.67 -6.01
N THR A 44 12.86 -0.23 -5.76
CA THR A 44 13.21 -1.30 -6.69
C THR A 44 12.00 -2.22 -6.93
N CYS A 45 11.32 -2.63 -5.87
CA CYS A 45 10.13 -3.48 -5.95
C CYS A 45 8.98 -2.79 -6.70
N THR A 46 8.77 -1.48 -6.53
CA THR A 46 7.79 -0.72 -7.31
C THR A 46 8.02 -0.88 -8.80
N PHE A 47 9.24 -0.64 -9.29
CA PHE A 47 9.56 -0.79 -10.71
C PHE A 47 9.46 -2.23 -11.19
N VAL A 48 9.83 -3.21 -10.35
CA VAL A 48 9.67 -4.64 -10.68
C VAL A 48 8.19 -4.99 -10.86
N PHE A 49 7.32 -4.61 -9.93
CA PHE A 49 5.89 -4.92 -10.00
C PHE A 49 5.19 -4.22 -11.17
N LEU A 50 5.55 -2.97 -11.46
CA LEU A 50 5.10 -2.27 -12.67
C LEU A 50 5.59 -2.97 -13.95
N GLY A 51 6.88 -3.33 -14.00
CA GLY A 51 7.48 -4.04 -15.13
C GLY A 51 6.80 -5.38 -15.41
N LEU A 52 6.54 -6.17 -14.36
CA LEU A 52 5.77 -7.41 -14.46
C LEU A 52 4.34 -7.16 -14.94
N GLY A 53 3.69 -6.11 -14.46
CA GLY A 53 2.34 -5.73 -14.87
C GLY A 53 2.24 -5.37 -16.37
N ILE A 54 3.25 -4.72 -16.94
CA ILE A 54 3.29 -4.37 -18.38
C ILE A 54 3.23 -5.62 -19.27
N THR A 55 3.74 -6.77 -18.79
CA THR A 55 3.71 -8.04 -19.54
C THR A 55 2.31 -8.70 -19.59
N LYS A 56 1.33 -8.17 -18.85
CA LYS A 56 -0.04 -8.72 -18.78
C LYS A 56 -1.03 -7.87 -19.58
N PRO A 57 -2.14 -8.44 -20.08
CA PRO A 57 -3.28 -7.68 -20.59
C PRO A 57 -3.79 -6.70 -19.53
N ARG A 58 -4.33 -5.54 -19.92
CA ARG A 58 -4.70 -4.46 -18.98
C ARG A 58 -5.67 -4.92 -17.90
N GLN A 59 -6.63 -5.78 -18.26
CA GLN A 59 -7.63 -6.37 -17.38
C GLN A 59 -7.02 -7.25 -16.26
N HIS A 60 -5.77 -7.71 -16.41
CA HIS A 60 -5.08 -8.58 -15.45
C HIS A 60 -4.07 -7.84 -14.57
N ARG A 61 -3.96 -6.51 -14.71
CA ARG A 61 -2.91 -5.72 -14.04
C ARG A 61 -3.27 -5.26 -12.63
N VAL A 62 -4.52 -5.43 -12.19
CA VAL A 62 -5.01 -4.85 -10.92
C VAL A 62 -4.11 -5.16 -9.72
N PHE A 63 -3.80 -6.43 -9.46
CA PHE A 63 -2.91 -6.82 -8.35
C PHE A 63 -1.49 -6.28 -8.51
N HIS A 64 -0.97 -6.18 -9.75
CA HIS A 64 0.35 -5.60 -9.99
C HIS A 64 0.36 -4.10 -9.67
N TYR A 65 -0.70 -3.37 -10.02
CA TYR A 65 -0.83 -1.95 -9.74
C TYR A 65 -1.05 -1.65 -8.27
N ILE A 66 -1.88 -2.44 -7.57
CA ILE A 66 -2.08 -2.30 -6.12
C ILE A 66 -0.75 -2.56 -5.38
N THR A 67 -0.08 -3.68 -5.67
CA THR A 67 1.21 -4.01 -5.05
C THR A 67 2.31 -2.98 -5.40
N ALA A 68 2.36 -2.48 -6.63
CA ALA A 68 3.27 -1.40 -7.00
C ALA A 68 2.97 -0.10 -6.24
N ALA A 69 1.70 0.27 -6.09
CA ALA A 69 1.29 1.45 -5.33
C ALA A 69 1.68 1.33 -3.85
N ILE A 70 1.51 0.15 -3.25
CA ILE A 70 1.93 -0.12 -1.86
C ILE A 70 3.42 0.17 -1.67
N THR A 71 4.27 -0.40 -2.52
CA THR A 71 5.73 -0.19 -2.42
C THR A 71 6.14 1.23 -2.79
N MET A 72 5.42 1.90 -3.70
CA MET A 72 5.70 3.27 -4.09
C MET A 72 5.44 4.25 -2.94
N VAL A 73 4.28 4.12 -2.28
CA VAL A 73 3.93 4.95 -1.12
C VAL A 73 4.93 4.72 0.01
N ALA A 74 5.26 3.45 0.29
CA ALA A 74 6.28 3.11 1.28
C ALA A 74 7.64 3.72 0.92
N ALA A 75 8.09 3.65 -0.34
CA ALA A 75 9.35 4.27 -0.76
C ALA A 75 9.40 5.78 -0.43
N ILE A 76 8.31 6.52 -0.68
CA ILE A 76 8.22 7.96 -0.38
C ILE A 76 8.24 8.21 1.14
N ALA A 77 7.52 7.42 1.93
CA ALA A 77 7.52 7.57 3.39
C ALA A 77 8.89 7.22 4.00
N TYR A 78 9.53 6.16 3.52
CA TYR A 78 10.88 5.79 3.94
C TYR A 78 11.92 6.81 3.49
N PHE A 79 11.77 7.45 2.34
CA PHE A 79 12.58 8.60 1.93
C PHE A 79 12.45 9.75 2.95
N SER A 80 11.22 10.07 3.38
CA SER A 80 10.97 11.11 4.39
C SER A 80 11.66 10.77 5.71
N MET A 81 11.45 9.55 6.23
CA MET A 81 12.07 9.11 7.49
C MET A 81 13.61 9.05 7.39
N ALA A 82 14.15 8.54 6.27
CA ALA A 82 15.59 8.51 6.04
C ALA A 82 16.20 9.91 6.00
N SER A 83 15.46 10.87 5.45
CA SER A 83 15.85 12.28 5.40
C SER A 83 15.63 13.02 6.72
N ASN A 84 15.20 12.34 7.79
CA ASN A 84 14.82 12.94 9.07
C ASN A 84 13.69 13.98 8.97
N LEU A 85 12.69 13.68 8.13
CA LEU A 85 11.51 14.51 7.87
C LEU A 85 10.23 13.75 8.23
N GLY A 86 9.13 14.49 8.43
CA GLY A 86 7.82 13.88 8.69
C GLY A 86 7.65 13.35 10.11
N TRP A 87 8.29 14.01 11.09
CA TRP A 87 8.21 13.68 12.51
C TRP A 87 7.89 14.91 13.38
N THR A 88 7.51 14.67 14.64
CA THR A 88 7.29 15.71 15.66
C THR A 88 7.75 15.25 17.05
N PRO A 89 8.25 16.15 17.93
CA PRO A 89 8.61 15.78 19.29
C PRO A 89 7.38 15.63 20.19
N ILE A 90 7.25 14.48 20.86
CA ILE A 90 6.17 14.17 21.82
C ILE A 90 6.78 13.84 23.18
N TYR A 91 6.22 14.41 24.26
CA TYR A 91 6.68 14.07 25.61
C TYR A 91 6.40 12.60 25.92
N VAL A 92 7.41 11.90 26.44
CA VAL A 92 7.29 10.50 26.81
C VAL A 92 6.51 10.36 28.12
N GLU A 93 5.67 9.34 28.22
CA GLU A 93 4.96 9.02 29.46
C GLU A 93 5.92 8.37 30.47
N PHE A 94 6.81 7.51 29.99
CA PHE A 94 7.77 6.75 30.80
C PHE A 94 9.19 7.27 30.57
N LEU A 95 9.72 7.98 31.57
CA LEU A 95 11.13 8.36 31.61
C LEU A 95 12.00 7.11 31.84
N ARG A 96 13.06 6.97 31.06
CA ARG A 96 14.01 5.85 31.15
C ARG A 96 15.40 6.33 31.49
N SER A 97 16.15 5.47 32.17
CA SER A 97 17.57 5.70 32.51
C SER A 97 18.54 5.20 31.45
N ASP A 98 18.10 4.29 30.57
CA ASP A 98 18.93 3.75 29.48
C ASP A 98 19.37 4.90 28.54
N PRO A 99 20.69 5.05 28.28
CA PRO A 99 21.22 6.11 27.43
C PRO A 99 20.57 6.24 26.05
N VAL A 100 20.08 5.15 25.43
CA VAL A 100 19.54 5.20 24.06
C VAL A 100 18.07 5.66 24.00
N VAL A 101 17.40 5.81 25.15
CA VAL A 101 16.01 6.27 25.28
C VAL A 101 15.84 7.29 26.43
N ARG A 102 16.93 7.93 26.83
CA ARG A 102 16.93 8.94 27.91
C ARG A 102 16.61 10.32 27.36
N GLY A 103 15.49 10.90 27.81
CA GLY A 103 15.05 12.24 27.43
C GLY A 103 13.62 12.50 27.91
N ILE A 104 13.15 13.73 27.80
CA ILE A 104 11.78 14.12 28.16
C ILE A 104 10.82 14.00 26.98
N ASN A 105 11.33 14.03 25.75
CA ASN A 105 10.53 13.87 24.54
C ASN A 105 11.20 12.91 23.54
N ARG A 106 10.37 12.35 22.66
CA ARG A 106 10.75 11.37 21.65
C ARG A 106 10.28 11.83 20.27
N GLU A 107 11.09 11.50 19.27
CA GLU A 107 10.79 11.65 17.86
C GLU A 107 9.72 10.66 17.45
N ILE A 108 8.58 11.17 16.96
CA ILE A 108 7.48 10.35 16.45
C ILE A 108 7.33 10.62 14.96
N PHE A 109 7.66 9.65 14.12
CA PHE A 109 7.50 9.71 12.66
C PHE A 109 6.03 9.51 12.28
N TYR A 110 5.23 10.59 12.30
CA TYR A 110 3.83 10.53 11.88
C TYR A 110 3.68 10.13 10.41
N VAL A 111 4.69 10.37 9.56
CA VAL A 111 4.69 9.95 8.15
C VAL A 111 4.57 8.43 7.98
N ARG A 112 5.00 7.64 8.97
CA ARG A 112 4.80 6.18 9.01
C ARG A 112 3.32 5.82 8.97
N TYR A 113 2.50 6.54 9.72
CA TYR A 113 1.07 6.31 9.74
C TYR A 113 0.38 6.84 8.49
N ILE A 114 0.94 7.84 7.81
CA ILE A 114 0.46 8.29 6.50
C ILE A 114 0.73 7.21 5.44
N ASP A 115 1.90 6.55 5.48
CA ASP A 115 2.14 5.34 4.67
C ASP A 115 1.05 4.31 4.95
N TRP A 116 0.89 3.91 6.20
CA TRP A 116 -0.05 2.84 6.55
C TRP A 116 -1.50 3.19 6.22
N PHE A 117 -1.93 4.43 6.42
CA PHE A 117 -3.26 4.91 6.04
C PHE A 117 -3.57 4.66 4.56
N ILE A 118 -2.56 4.67 3.70
CA ILE A 118 -2.73 4.38 2.28
C ILE A 118 -2.46 2.90 1.98
N THR A 119 -1.44 2.29 2.60
CA THR A 119 -0.97 0.97 2.20
C THR A 119 -1.67 -0.20 2.87
N THR A 120 -2.16 -0.06 4.10
CA THR A 120 -2.90 -1.14 4.77
C THR A 120 -4.27 -1.42 4.12
N PRO A 121 -5.05 -0.42 3.66
CA PRO A 121 -6.26 -0.69 2.90
C PRO A 121 -5.96 -1.33 1.54
N LEU A 122 -4.85 -0.98 0.90
CA LEU A 122 -4.42 -1.61 -0.36
C LEU A 122 -3.99 -3.07 -0.15
N LEU A 123 -3.29 -3.38 0.94
CA LEU A 123 -2.93 -4.75 1.31
C LEU A 123 -4.18 -5.61 1.59
N LEU A 124 -5.17 -5.03 2.26
CA LEU A 124 -6.46 -5.67 2.49
C LEU A 124 -7.26 -5.83 1.19
N MET A 125 -7.24 -4.83 0.31
CA MET A 125 -7.86 -4.92 -1.01
C MET A 125 -7.30 -6.12 -1.78
N ASP A 126 -5.96 -6.28 -1.84
CA ASP A 126 -5.32 -7.43 -2.50
C ASP A 126 -5.84 -8.77 -1.96
N LEU A 127 -5.94 -8.92 -0.63
CA LEU A 127 -6.43 -10.14 0.01
C LEU A 127 -7.93 -10.37 -0.20
N LEU A 128 -8.76 -9.35 0.02
CA LEU A 128 -10.22 -9.46 -0.01
C LEU A 128 -10.72 -9.63 -1.45
N LEU A 129 -10.06 -9.02 -2.44
CA LEU A 129 -10.29 -9.31 -3.85
C LEU A 129 -9.87 -10.73 -4.22
N THR A 130 -8.74 -11.22 -3.69
CA THR A 130 -8.33 -12.63 -3.88
C THR A 130 -9.37 -13.60 -3.32
N ALA A 131 -10.02 -13.25 -2.21
CA ALA A 131 -11.10 -14.03 -1.63
C ALA A 131 -12.47 -13.80 -2.29
N ALA A 132 -12.59 -12.92 -3.29
CA ALA A 132 -13.86 -12.47 -3.87
C ALA A 132 -14.90 -12.06 -2.80
N MET A 133 -14.46 -11.33 -1.78
CA MET A 133 -15.34 -10.87 -0.71
C MET A 133 -16.39 -9.90 -1.25
N PRO A 134 -17.64 -9.94 -0.73
CA PRO A 134 -18.66 -8.98 -1.12
C PRO A 134 -18.21 -7.54 -0.86
N TRP A 135 -18.48 -6.64 -1.81
CA TRP A 135 -18.11 -5.22 -1.72
C TRP A 135 -18.52 -4.54 -0.40
N PRO A 136 -19.73 -4.74 0.16
CA PRO A 136 -20.08 -4.13 1.44
C PRO A 136 -19.15 -4.55 2.58
N THR A 137 -18.84 -5.85 2.67
CA THR A 137 -17.90 -6.37 3.68
C THR A 137 -16.50 -5.86 3.45
N LEU A 138 -16.04 -5.86 2.19
CA LEU A 138 -14.73 -5.34 1.83
C LEU A 138 -14.57 -3.88 2.28
N LEU A 139 -15.49 -3.01 1.87
CA LEU A 139 -15.44 -1.58 2.21
C LEU A 139 -15.52 -1.33 3.72
N PHE A 140 -16.33 -2.11 4.44
CA PHE A 140 -16.40 -2.01 5.89
C PHE A 140 -15.09 -2.43 6.57
N VAL A 141 -14.44 -3.49 6.10
CA VAL A 141 -13.14 -3.94 6.62
C VAL A 141 -12.06 -2.89 6.37
N LEU A 142 -12.06 -2.24 5.20
CA LEU A 142 -11.16 -1.10 4.94
C LEU A 142 -11.42 0.06 5.90
N LEU A 143 -12.69 0.41 6.16
CA LEU A 143 -13.01 1.45 7.12
C LEU A 143 -12.52 1.11 8.55
N VAL A 144 -12.65 -0.15 8.98
CA VAL A 144 -12.14 -0.58 10.29
C VAL A 144 -10.61 -0.55 10.33
N ASP A 145 -9.94 -0.87 9.23
CA ASP A 145 -8.50 -0.69 9.08
C ASP A 145 -8.08 0.77 9.23
N GLU A 146 -8.82 1.72 8.65
CA GLU A 146 -8.55 3.15 8.86
C GLU A 146 -8.72 3.56 10.33
N VAL A 147 -9.73 3.04 11.02
CA VAL A 147 -9.89 3.26 12.46
C VAL A 147 -8.66 2.76 13.21
N MET A 148 -8.10 1.60 12.84
CA MET A 148 -6.88 1.07 13.44
C MET A 148 -5.69 2.02 13.24
N ILE A 149 -5.44 2.48 12.00
CA ILE A 149 -4.30 3.36 11.72
C ILE A 149 -4.45 4.74 12.35
N VAL A 150 -5.63 5.36 12.23
CA VAL A 150 -5.90 6.70 12.77
C VAL A 150 -5.80 6.70 14.29
N THR A 151 -6.34 5.69 14.97
CA THR A 151 -6.21 5.59 16.43
C THR A 151 -4.77 5.34 16.85
N GLY A 152 -4.01 4.51 16.13
CA GLY A 152 -2.57 4.33 16.36
C GLY A 152 -1.78 5.64 16.24
N LEU A 153 -2.03 6.43 15.19
CA LEU A 153 -1.41 7.75 14.99
C LEU A 153 -1.76 8.71 16.13
N VAL A 154 -3.05 8.86 16.44
CA VAL A 154 -3.49 9.77 17.51
C VAL A 154 -2.88 9.33 18.84
N GLY A 155 -2.86 8.03 19.14
CA GLY A 155 -2.20 7.49 20.32
C GLY A 155 -0.72 7.86 20.40
N ALA A 156 0.02 7.79 19.28
CA ALA A 156 1.44 8.12 19.23
C ALA A 156 1.71 9.62 19.50
N LEU A 157 0.74 10.48 19.18
CA LEU A 157 0.82 11.94 19.38
C LEU A 157 0.25 12.40 20.73
N VAL A 158 -0.46 11.53 21.46
CA VAL A 158 -1.00 11.82 22.79
C VAL A 158 0.09 11.64 23.85
N LYS A 159 0.26 12.65 24.70
CA LYS A 159 1.27 12.69 25.77
C LYS A 159 0.80 12.06 27.07
N SER A 160 -0.50 12.13 27.34
CA SER A 160 -1.10 11.57 28.55
C SER A 160 -1.34 10.08 28.41
N SER A 161 -1.67 9.42 29.53
CA SER A 161 -2.03 8.01 29.57
C SER A 161 -3.26 7.66 28.71
N TYR A 162 -4.02 8.66 28.24
CA TYR A 162 -5.11 8.46 27.27
C TYR A 162 -4.66 7.81 25.96
N LYS A 163 -3.35 7.85 25.63
CA LYS A 163 -2.79 7.11 24.48
C LYS A 163 -3.16 5.63 24.49
N TRP A 164 -3.27 5.02 25.68
CA TRP A 164 -3.60 3.61 25.83
C TRP A 164 -5.06 3.29 25.50
N GLY A 165 -5.96 4.28 25.61
CA GLY A 165 -7.33 4.16 25.10
C GLY A 165 -7.37 4.05 23.58
N TYR A 166 -6.60 4.90 22.89
CA TYR A 166 -6.44 4.82 21.44
C TYR A 166 -5.78 3.50 21.01
N PHE A 167 -4.74 3.06 21.72
CA PHE A 167 -4.13 1.76 21.51
C PHE A 167 -5.14 0.60 21.64
N ALA A 168 -6.00 0.64 22.66
CA ALA A 168 -7.04 -0.37 22.85
C ALA A 168 -8.06 -0.38 21.70
N PHE A 169 -8.50 0.79 21.23
CA PHE A 169 -9.38 0.90 20.06
C PHE A 169 -8.72 0.34 18.79
N GLY A 170 -7.45 0.67 18.56
CA GLY A 170 -6.68 0.13 17.44
C GLY A 170 -6.53 -1.39 17.50
N CYS A 171 -6.23 -1.94 18.68
CA CYS A 171 -6.16 -3.40 18.89
C CYS A 171 -7.52 -4.10 18.68
N ALA A 172 -8.62 -3.48 19.09
CA ALA A 172 -9.97 -4.01 18.83
C ALA A 172 -10.31 -4.02 17.33
N ALA A 173 -9.95 -2.96 16.61
CA ALA A 173 -10.07 -2.91 15.15
C ALA A 173 -9.20 -3.99 14.47
N LEU A 174 -7.94 -4.14 14.89
CA LEU A 174 -7.05 -5.19 14.41
C LEU A 174 -7.64 -6.59 14.64
N PHE A 175 -8.21 -6.84 15.83
CA PHE A 175 -8.84 -8.12 16.14
C PHE A 175 -9.97 -8.46 15.15
N TYR A 176 -10.81 -7.48 14.82
CA TYR A 176 -11.86 -7.65 13.81
C TYR A 176 -11.28 -7.98 12.43
N VAL A 177 -10.27 -7.23 11.96
CA VAL A 177 -9.60 -7.48 10.68
C VAL A 177 -9.00 -8.88 10.64
N VAL A 178 -8.30 -9.30 11.70
CA VAL A 178 -7.71 -10.65 11.82
C VAL A 178 -8.79 -11.72 11.78
N TRP A 179 -9.92 -11.52 12.45
CA TRP A 179 -11.04 -12.47 12.41
C TRP A 179 -11.59 -12.64 10.98
N VAL A 180 -11.77 -11.54 10.24
CA VAL A 180 -12.19 -11.60 8.83
C VAL A 180 -11.16 -12.35 7.99
N LEU A 181 -9.87 -12.05 8.11
CA LEU A 181 -8.82 -12.70 7.31
C LEU A 181 -8.68 -14.20 7.61
N VAL A 182 -8.69 -14.58 8.89
CA VAL A 182 -8.46 -15.97 9.31
C VAL A 182 -9.69 -16.86 9.07
N TRP A 183 -10.89 -16.29 9.22
CA TRP A 183 -12.14 -17.04 9.16
C TRP A 183 -12.96 -16.77 7.90
N GLU A 184 -13.54 -15.58 7.78
CA GLU A 184 -14.52 -15.27 6.72
C GLU A 184 -13.88 -15.32 5.33
N ALA A 185 -12.90 -14.46 5.07
CA ALA A 185 -12.26 -14.36 3.76
C ALA A 185 -11.57 -15.67 3.36
N ARG A 186 -10.99 -16.41 4.33
CA ARG A 186 -10.42 -17.73 4.07
C ARG A 186 -11.47 -18.74 3.60
N ARG A 187 -12.67 -18.74 4.17
CA ARG A 187 -13.77 -19.61 3.72
C ARG A 187 -14.22 -19.27 2.30
N HIS A 188 -14.33 -17.99 1.98
CA HIS A 188 -14.67 -17.53 0.64
C HIS A 188 -13.60 -17.95 -0.39
N ALA A 189 -12.32 -17.71 -0.11
CA ALA A 189 -11.23 -18.11 -1.00
C ALA A 189 -11.18 -19.61 -1.28
N ASN A 190 -11.38 -20.45 -0.25
CA ASN A 190 -11.38 -21.90 -0.40
C ASN A 190 -12.56 -22.43 -1.24
N ALA A 191 -13.68 -21.70 -1.30
CA ALA A 191 -14.82 -22.07 -2.14
C ALA A 191 -14.57 -21.83 -3.64
N LEU A 192 -13.59 -20.99 -4.01
CA LEU A 192 -13.25 -20.65 -5.39
C LEU A 192 -12.26 -21.61 -6.06
N GLY A 193 -11.70 -22.55 -5.29
CA GLY A 193 -10.73 -23.53 -5.76
C GLY A 193 -9.50 -23.65 -4.86
N SER A 194 -8.78 -24.76 -4.98
CA SER A 194 -7.59 -25.03 -4.16
C SER A 194 -6.42 -24.11 -4.47
N ASP A 195 -6.34 -23.58 -5.70
CA ASP A 195 -5.34 -22.61 -6.13
C ASP A 195 -5.56 -21.23 -5.47
N VAL A 196 -6.79 -20.71 -5.54
CA VAL A 196 -7.19 -19.44 -4.89
C VAL A 196 -7.06 -19.56 -3.37
N GLY A 197 -7.60 -20.63 -2.79
CA GLY A 197 -7.51 -20.90 -1.35
C GLY A 197 -6.07 -20.98 -0.84
N LYS A 198 -5.15 -21.56 -1.62
CA LYS A 198 -3.72 -21.61 -1.30
C LYS A 198 -3.06 -20.25 -1.40
N ALA A 199 -3.30 -19.50 -2.48
CA ALA A 199 -2.77 -18.14 -2.65
C ALA A 199 -3.21 -17.22 -1.50
N PHE A 200 -4.50 -17.24 -1.17
CA PHE A 200 -5.05 -16.50 -0.04
C PHE A 200 -4.46 -16.96 1.29
N THR A 201 -4.40 -18.26 1.55
CA THR A 201 -3.90 -18.77 2.85
C THR A 201 -2.44 -18.38 3.10
N ILE A 202 -1.58 -18.44 2.07
CA ILE A 202 -0.17 -18.02 2.21
C ILE A 202 -0.09 -16.53 2.56
N CYS A 203 -0.72 -15.67 1.76
CA CYS A 203 -0.64 -14.22 1.93
C CYS A 203 -1.36 -13.76 3.19
N GLY A 204 -2.58 -14.25 3.44
CA GLY A 204 -3.39 -13.89 4.60
C GLY A 204 -2.76 -14.32 5.92
N SER A 205 -2.09 -15.50 5.97
CA SER A 205 -1.37 -15.95 7.17
C SER A 205 -0.14 -15.08 7.44
N LEU A 206 0.61 -14.72 6.39
CA LEU A 206 1.74 -13.79 6.51
C LEU A 206 1.27 -12.44 7.05
N THR A 207 0.24 -11.85 6.45
CA THR A 207 -0.34 -10.56 6.88
C THR A 207 -0.80 -10.63 8.33
N THR A 208 -1.58 -11.65 8.69
CA THR A 208 -2.10 -11.82 10.06
C THR A 208 -0.97 -11.89 11.09
N PHE A 209 0.04 -12.72 10.81
CA PHE A 209 1.18 -12.87 11.71
C PHE A 209 1.94 -11.56 11.88
N LEU A 210 2.28 -10.89 10.78
CA LEU A 210 3.04 -9.63 10.83
C LEU A 210 2.24 -8.52 11.52
N TRP A 211 0.96 -8.37 11.20
CA TRP A 211 0.12 -7.29 11.72
C TRP A 211 -0.06 -7.34 13.24
N ILE A 212 -0.03 -8.54 13.84
CA ILE A 212 -0.02 -8.70 15.30
C ILE A 212 1.28 -8.18 15.95
N LEU A 213 2.39 -8.16 15.20
CA LEU A 213 3.67 -7.64 15.70
C LEU A 213 3.73 -6.10 15.70
N TYR A 214 2.97 -5.41 14.84
CA TYR A 214 2.94 -3.94 14.78
C TYR A 214 2.47 -3.26 16.09
N PRO A 215 1.37 -3.69 16.76
CA PRO A 215 0.99 -3.12 18.05
C PRO A 215 1.97 -3.49 19.18
N ILE A 216 2.68 -4.61 19.07
CA ILE A 216 3.77 -4.95 20.00
C ILE A 216 4.92 -3.95 19.83
N ALA A 217 5.34 -3.71 18.60
CA ALA A 217 6.33 -2.67 18.29
C ALA A 217 5.87 -1.31 18.83
N TRP A 218 4.59 -0.95 18.62
CA TRP A 218 4.03 0.31 19.08
C TRP A 218 4.10 0.48 20.60
N GLY A 219 3.73 -0.58 21.33
CA GLY A 219 3.79 -0.60 22.78
C GLY A 219 5.21 -0.46 23.33
N LEU A 220 6.22 -0.98 22.61
CA LEU A 220 7.63 -0.87 22.98
C LEU A 220 8.25 0.47 22.54
N CYS A 221 7.73 1.11 21.51
CA CYS A 221 8.25 2.35 20.93
C CYS A 221 7.49 3.58 21.43
N GLU A 222 6.45 4.01 20.72
CA GLU A 222 5.70 5.26 20.94
C GLU A 222 4.91 5.25 22.26
N GLY A 223 4.40 4.07 22.65
CA GLY A 223 3.67 3.89 23.89
C GLY A 223 4.60 3.89 25.11
N GLY A 224 5.46 2.88 25.19
CA GLY A 224 6.25 2.57 26.38
C GLY A 224 7.64 3.21 26.44
N ASN A 225 8.14 3.80 25.35
CA ASN A 225 9.50 4.33 25.23
C ASN A 225 10.55 3.33 25.76
N VAL A 226 10.45 2.07 25.37
CA VAL A 226 11.34 0.98 25.81
C VAL A 226 12.53 0.82 24.87
N ILE A 227 12.30 0.94 23.55
CA ILE A 227 13.36 0.79 22.54
C ILE A 227 13.65 2.11 21.82
N SER A 228 14.91 2.30 21.40
CA SER A 228 15.36 3.54 20.73
C SER A 228 14.68 3.75 19.37
N PRO A 229 14.64 4.99 18.83
CA PRO A 229 14.16 5.25 17.47
C PRO A 229 14.94 4.48 16.39
N ASP A 230 16.23 4.22 16.58
CA ASP A 230 17.02 3.36 15.68
C ASP A 230 16.52 1.90 15.72
N SER A 231 16.22 1.37 16.90
CA SER A 231 15.66 0.02 17.05
C SER A 231 14.23 -0.07 16.51
N GLU A 232 13.43 0.97 16.71
CA GLU A 232 12.10 1.15 16.10
C GLU A 232 12.19 1.11 14.57
N ALA A 233 13.16 1.84 14.00
CA ALA A 233 13.40 1.87 12.56
C ALA A 233 13.67 0.46 12.01
N ILE A 234 14.50 -0.32 12.70
CA ILE A 234 14.80 -1.71 12.35
C ILE A 234 13.55 -2.58 12.47
N PHE A 235 12.83 -2.49 13.60
CA PHE A 235 11.68 -3.35 13.86
C PHE A 235 10.59 -3.13 12.80
N TYR A 236 10.09 -1.90 12.65
CA TYR A 236 9.09 -1.61 11.63
C TYR A 236 9.60 -1.80 10.21
N GLY A 237 10.87 -1.48 9.94
CA GLY A 237 11.50 -1.68 8.63
C GLY A 237 11.50 -3.16 8.21
N ILE A 238 11.85 -4.07 9.12
CA ILE A 238 11.79 -5.51 8.84
C ILE A 238 10.34 -5.93 8.58
N LEU A 239 9.40 -5.52 9.45
CA LEU A 239 7.99 -5.86 9.27
C LEU A 239 7.48 -5.38 7.91
N ASP A 240 7.79 -4.15 7.51
CA ASP A 240 7.36 -3.58 6.23
C ASP A 240 8.00 -4.28 5.03
N LEU A 241 9.26 -4.68 5.10
CA LEU A 241 9.89 -5.49 4.04
C LEU A 241 9.16 -6.83 3.83
N PHE A 242 8.67 -7.46 4.90
CA PHE A 242 7.86 -8.68 4.74
C PHE A 242 6.42 -8.39 4.32
N ALA A 243 5.80 -7.36 4.89
CA ALA A 243 4.39 -7.03 4.68
C ALA A 243 4.10 -6.39 3.33
N LYS A 244 5.10 -5.78 2.67
CA LYS A 244 4.92 -5.05 1.41
C LYS A 244 5.57 -5.78 0.22
N PRO A 245 6.91 -5.79 0.02
CA PRO A 245 7.50 -6.42 -1.16
C PRO A 245 7.47 -7.94 -1.13
N VAL A 246 7.72 -8.60 0.02
CA VAL A 246 7.63 -10.07 0.09
C VAL A 246 6.18 -10.53 -0.09
N PHE A 247 5.24 -9.91 0.61
CA PHE A 247 3.81 -10.11 0.39
C PHE A 247 3.44 -9.95 -1.09
N GLY A 248 3.84 -8.84 -1.71
CA GLY A 248 3.56 -8.54 -3.11
C GLY A 248 4.09 -9.59 -4.08
N ALA A 249 5.33 -10.05 -3.86
CA ALA A 249 5.92 -11.11 -4.66
C ALA A 249 5.16 -12.44 -4.52
N LEU A 250 4.77 -12.80 -3.28
CA LEU A 250 3.98 -14.01 -3.02
C LEU A 250 2.58 -13.92 -3.64
N LEU A 251 1.95 -12.74 -3.57
CA LEU A 251 0.63 -12.49 -4.16
C LEU A 251 0.67 -12.64 -5.68
N ILE A 252 1.57 -11.92 -6.36
CA ILE A 252 1.72 -12.00 -7.82
C ILE A 252 2.06 -13.43 -8.26
N TRP A 253 2.93 -14.11 -7.52
CA TRP A 253 3.25 -15.52 -7.79
C TRP A 253 2.04 -16.44 -7.60
N GLY A 254 1.23 -16.22 -6.56
CA GLY A 254 0.01 -16.97 -6.30
C GLY A 254 -1.04 -16.78 -7.40
N HIS A 255 -1.14 -15.57 -7.96
CA HIS A 255 -2.09 -15.22 -9.03
C HIS A 255 -1.66 -15.60 -10.44
N ARG A 256 -0.45 -16.16 -10.64
CA ARG A 256 0.07 -16.45 -12.00
C ARG A 256 -0.81 -17.36 -12.87
N GLY A 257 -1.69 -18.14 -12.26
CA GLY A 257 -2.64 -19.04 -12.93
C GLY A 257 -4.11 -18.79 -12.58
N ILE A 258 -4.41 -17.68 -11.92
CA ILE A 258 -5.77 -17.33 -11.51
C ILE A 258 -6.27 -16.25 -12.47
N ASP A 259 -7.38 -16.54 -13.16
CA ASP A 259 -8.08 -15.56 -13.97
C ASP A 259 -8.85 -14.58 -13.06
N PRO A 260 -8.63 -13.26 -13.15
CA PRO A 260 -9.40 -12.26 -12.39
C PRO A 260 -10.92 -12.43 -12.50
N ALA A 261 -11.44 -12.92 -13.62
CA ALA A 261 -12.87 -13.17 -13.79
C ALA A 261 -13.42 -14.22 -12.80
N ARG A 262 -12.61 -15.20 -12.39
CA ARG A 262 -12.98 -16.18 -11.34
C ARG A 262 -13.15 -15.54 -9.96
N LEU A 263 -12.57 -14.37 -9.76
CA LEU A 263 -12.67 -13.59 -8.53
C LEU A 263 -13.84 -12.59 -8.59
N GLY A 264 -14.64 -12.62 -9.67
CA GLY A 264 -15.71 -11.66 -9.91
C GLY A 264 -15.22 -10.29 -10.40
N LEU A 265 -13.94 -10.19 -10.81
CA LEU A 265 -13.35 -8.95 -11.31
C LEU A 265 -13.53 -8.84 -12.83
N TYR A 266 -14.64 -8.24 -13.25
CA TYR A 266 -14.90 -7.88 -14.64
C TYR A 266 -14.38 -6.47 -14.91
N ILE A 267 -13.09 -6.35 -15.19
CA ILE A 267 -12.45 -5.07 -15.51
C ILE A 267 -12.70 -4.75 -16.98
N HIS A 268 -13.45 -3.68 -17.23
CA HIS A 268 -13.64 -3.17 -18.59
C HIS A 268 -12.31 -2.65 -19.14
N ASP A 269 -11.97 -3.08 -20.36
CA ASP A 269 -10.94 -2.44 -21.17
C ASP A 269 -11.63 -1.73 -22.32
N TYR A 270 -11.14 -0.53 -22.63
CA TYR A 270 -11.66 0.25 -23.74
C TYR A 270 -11.06 -0.27 -25.03
N ASP A 271 -11.58 -1.38 -25.55
CA ASP A 271 -11.45 -1.67 -26.98
C ASP A 271 -12.32 -0.66 -27.76
N GLU A 272 -12.12 -0.53 -29.09
CA GLU A 272 -12.76 0.43 -30.04
C GLU A 272 -14.30 0.59 -29.95
N LYS A 273 -14.96 -0.19 -29.09
CA LYS A 273 -16.38 -0.14 -28.77
C LYS A 273 -16.72 0.70 -27.54
N ASP A 274 -15.78 1.43 -26.94
CA ASP A 274 -16.14 2.48 -25.99
C ASP A 274 -16.89 3.61 -26.72
N PRO A 275 -18.17 3.88 -26.40
CA PRO A 275 -18.87 5.02 -26.97
C PRO A 275 -18.17 6.36 -26.72
N ALA A 276 -17.26 6.47 -25.74
CA ALA A 276 -16.44 7.68 -25.51
C ALA A 276 -15.16 7.76 -26.36
N VAL A 277 -14.72 6.68 -27.02
CA VAL A 277 -13.48 6.64 -27.86
C VAL A 277 -13.79 6.80 -29.36
N LYS A 278 -15.06 6.95 -29.74
CA LYS A 278 -15.48 6.98 -31.15
C LYS A 278 -15.11 8.21 -32.01
N ASP A 279 -14.38 9.21 -31.50
CA ASP A 279 -14.25 10.51 -32.20
C ASP A 279 -12.83 10.95 -32.60
N LYS A 280 -11.90 10.05 -32.96
CA LYS A 280 -10.59 10.51 -33.53
C LYS A 280 -10.04 9.79 -34.76
N VAL A 281 -10.79 8.90 -35.43
CA VAL A 281 -10.38 8.39 -36.75
C VAL A 281 -11.57 8.36 -37.69
N GLY A 282 -11.92 9.52 -38.25
CA GLY A 282 -13.04 9.61 -39.19
C GLY A 282 -13.37 11.04 -39.60
N ALA A 283 -12.39 11.77 -40.16
CA ALA A 283 -12.70 13.00 -40.90
C ALA A 283 -12.63 12.71 -42.41
N PRO A 284 -13.75 12.74 -43.15
CA PRO A 284 -13.72 12.88 -44.60
C PRO A 284 -13.37 14.34 -44.93
N GLY A 285 -12.26 14.56 -45.63
CA GLY A 285 -11.86 15.88 -46.13
C GLY A 285 -12.85 16.42 -47.19
N PRO A 286 -12.97 17.74 -47.36
CA PRO A 286 -14.02 18.35 -48.19
C PRO A 286 -13.64 18.42 -49.69
N ASN A 287 -14.62 18.03 -50.51
CA ASN A 287 -14.96 18.50 -51.86
C ASN A 287 -13.87 18.65 -52.95
N VAL A 288 -14.01 17.84 -54.01
CA VAL A 288 -13.68 18.23 -55.39
C VAL A 288 -14.94 18.09 -56.25
N HIS A 289 -15.19 19.10 -57.09
CA HIS A 289 -16.40 19.45 -57.85
C HIS A 289 -16.88 18.45 -58.93
N PRO A 290 -18.10 18.65 -59.50
CA PRO A 290 -18.87 17.62 -60.20
C PRO A 290 -18.52 17.54 -61.68
N ASN A 291 -18.67 16.34 -62.27
CA ASN A 291 -18.80 16.21 -63.71
C ASN A 291 -20.07 15.44 -64.05
N THR A 292 -21.00 16.15 -64.67
CA THR A 292 -22.16 15.63 -65.39
C THR A 292 -21.72 14.64 -66.46
N ASN A 293 -22.40 13.49 -66.57
CA ASN A 293 -22.94 13.00 -67.85
C ASN A 293 -23.69 11.67 -67.68
N ASN A 294 -24.99 11.75 -67.97
CA ASN A 294 -25.79 10.85 -68.79
C ASN A 294 -25.85 9.33 -68.51
N ALA A 295 -27.12 8.93 -68.38
CA ALA A 295 -27.78 7.84 -69.10
C ALA A 295 -27.88 6.47 -68.43
N ALA A 296 -29.10 6.24 -67.94
CA ALA A 296 -30.03 5.23 -68.44
C ALA A 296 -30.03 3.80 -67.84
N ALA A 297 -31.28 3.30 -67.83
CA ALA A 297 -31.75 1.91 -67.75
C ALA A 297 -31.86 1.31 -66.32
N THR A 298 -33.02 1.38 -65.66
CA THR A 298 -34.28 0.60 -65.80
C THR A 298 -34.30 -0.77 -65.08
N ASN A 299 -35.24 -0.84 -64.12
CA ASN A 299 -36.23 -1.90 -63.84
C ASN A 299 -35.84 -3.26 -63.22
N GLY A 300 -36.69 -3.69 -62.27
CA GLY A 300 -36.89 -5.09 -61.83
C GLY A 300 -36.90 -5.26 -60.31
N GLN A 301 -37.94 -4.89 -59.56
CA GLN A 301 -39.16 -5.66 -59.24
C GLN A 301 -38.95 -6.94 -58.39
N THR A 302 -39.38 -6.83 -57.11
CA THR A 302 -40.24 -7.71 -56.29
C THR A 302 -39.88 -9.15 -55.88
N ASP A 303 -40.32 -9.42 -54.64
CA ASP A 303 -40.75 -10.70 -54.01
C ASP A 303 -39.68 -11.72 -53.61
N GLN A 304 -39.85 -12.60 -52.62
CA GLN A 304 -40.61 -12.76 -51.35
C GLN A 304 -40.13 -14.17 -50.85
N THR A 305 -40.03 -14.41 -49.53
CA THR A 305 -40.19 -15.72 -48.81
C THR A 305 -39.76 -17.04 -49.48
N VAL A 306 -38.96 -17.93 -48.88
CA VAL A 306 -39.12 -18.67 -47.61
C VAL A 306 -37.74 -19.14 -47.15
#